data_AF-A0A2E3UXC3-F1
#
_entry.id   AF-A0A2E3UXC3-F1
#
_cell.length_a   1.000
_cell.length_b   1.000
_cell.length_c   1.000
_cell.angle_alpha   90.00
_cell.angle_beta   90.00
_cell.angle_gamma   90.00
#
_symmetry.space_group_name_H-M   'P 1'
#
loop_
_entity.id
_entity.type
_entity.pdbx_description
1 polymer ?
#
loop_
_entity_poly.entity_id
_entity_poly.type
_entity_poly.pdbx_seq_one_letter_code
_entity_poly.pdbx_strand_id
1 'polypeptide(L)'
;MWRLIYLLILTSQLCLAEKKMTSVLNPDFDLSQLRGSIFKLQVSSQKLDYKRPWQGSSLRQSSGTGFYIGNNRILTNAHVVSNAKNIMIQRDRDDQLYHAYVEYIGHDCDLAIVVPVDTNILRGIQKLSFGELPKLNSPVATVGYPTGGEQLSVTKGVVSRVSNRFYVHSGFNSHVLIQIDSAINSGNSGGPVIQGSQVIGVAFQHLRAGENIGYVIPTPVIERFLKDTQNGSYDGHPLSGMKTLLWTTGSKAVQKYYSLKKSSGVQLAHLAWWAPGNQHLKPGDILLKVAGKTIGVDGKIDLFGERISFETIYDLKQEGETIDFEVSRNGQAKKVNFPITKAPAHPFGPYEHRRGSQYHILGGVVFTVLSLDWFATWGKNWSKSLPTFLKHLFY
;
A
#
# COMPACT_ATOMS: atom_id res chain seq x y z
N MET A 1 -54.67 -2.37 -35.51
CA MET A 1 -54.84 -2.03 -34.07
C MET A 1 -53.93 -2.85 -33.16
N TRP A 2 -53.86 -4.19 -33.29
CA TRP A 2 -53.05 -5.06 -32.43
C TRP A 2 -51.52 -4.91 -32.55
N ARG A 3 -50.98 -4.53 -33.73
CA ARG A 3 -49.53 -4.30 -33.92
C ARG A 3 -48.98 -3.06 -33.21
N LEU A 4 -49.80 -2.02 -33.00
CA LEU A 4 -49.36 -0.81 -32.28
C LEU A 4 -49.26 -1.03 -30.76
N ILE A 5 -50.14 -1.86 -30.21
CA ILE A 5 -50.15 -2.19 -28.77
C ILE A 5 -48.90 -3.02 -28.41
N TYR A 6 -48.52 -3.98 -29.26
CA TYR A 6 -47.31 -4.78 -29.05
C TYR A 6 -46.02 -3.95 -29.11
N LEU A 7 -45.96 -2.95 -30.01
CA LEU A 7 -44.79 -2.06 -30.13
C LEU A 7 -44.63 -1.16 -28.89
N LEU A 8 -45.74 -0.66 -28.32
CA LEU A 8 -45.76 0.14 -27.10
C LEU A 8 -45.39 -0.66 -25.83
N ILE A 9 -45.75 -1.95 -25.78
CA ILE A 9 -45.37 -2.85 -24.67
C ILE A 9 -43.86 -3.19 -24.75
N LEU A 10 -43.32 -3.43 -25.94
CA LEU A 10 -41.88 -3.68 -26.13
C LEU A 10 -41.03 -2.44 -25.82
N THR A 11 -41.44 -1.24 -26.23
CA THR A 11 -40.69 -0.01 -25.92
C THR A 11 -40.75 0.36 -24.44
N SER A 12 -41.89 0.12 -23.77
CA SER A 12 -41.99 0.33 -22.32
C SER A 12 -41.18 -0.70 -21.52
N GLN A 13 -41.12 -1.96 -21.95
CA GLN A 13 -40.27 -2.98 -21.33
C GLN A 13 -38.77 -2.74 -21.57
N LEU A 14 -38.37 -2.27 -22.75
CA LEU A 14 -36.99 -1.84 -23.00
C LEU A 14 -36.61 -0.61 -22.17
N CYS A 15 -37.49 0.38 -22.04
CA CYS A 15 -37.25 1.57 -21.22
C CYS A 15 -37.21 1.25 -19.71
N LEU A 16 -38.01 0.27 -19.25
CA LEU A 16 -37.94 -0.27 -17.88
C LEU A 16 -36.69 -1.13 -17.64
N ALA A 17 -36.23 -1.87 -18.65
CA ALA A 17 -34.99 -2.64 -18.60
C ALA A 17 -33.77 -1.72 -18.60
N GLU A 18 -33.74 -0.65 -19.41
CA GLU A 18 -32.72 0.40 -19.34
C GLU A 18 -32.75 1.14 -18.01
N LYS A 19 -33.93 1.47 -17.45
CA LYS A 19 -34.04 2.04 -16.09
C LYS A 19 -33.58 1.08 -14.98
N LYS A 20 -33.79 -0.24 -15.14
CA LYS A 20 -33.27 -1.25 -14.21
C LYS A 20 -31.78 -1.54 -14.39
N MET A 21 -31.24 -1.42 -15.61
CA MET A 21 -29.79 -1.56 -15.86
C MET A 21 -29.02 -0.32 -15.42
N THR A 22 -29.62 0.87 -15.55
CA THR A 22 -29.05 2.12 -15.02
C THR A 22 -29.15 2.21 -13.49
N SER A 23 -30.16 1.60 -12.85
CA SER A 23 -30.25 1.58 -11.38
C SER A 23 -29.32 0.57 -10.70
N VAL A 24 -28.89 -0.48 -11.40
CA VAL A 24 -27.91 -1.47 -10.87
C VAL A 24 -26.47 -0.93 -10.87
N LEU A 25 -26.20 0.14 -11.63
CA LEU A 25 -24.87 0.75 -11.74
C LEU A 25 -24.68 2.05 -10.94
N ASN A 26 -25.71 2.51 -10.20
CA ASN A 26 -25.64 3.81 -9.53
C ASN A 26 -26.46 3.78 -8.23
N PRO A 27 -25.87 3.43 -7.07
CA PRO A 27 -26.25 4.10 -5.84
C PRO A 27 -25.68 5.52 -5.94
N ASP A 28 -26.55 6.52 -5.81
CA ASP A 28 -26.22 7.94 -5.91
C ASP A 28 -24.99 8.29 -5.07
N PHE A 29 -23.85 8.38 -5.75
CA PHE A 29 -22.61 8.88 -5.17
C PHE A 29 -22.75 10.40 -5.04
N ASP A 30 -23.25 10.86 -3.89
CA ASP A 30 -23.43 12.27 -3.61
C ASP A 30 -22.09 12.94 -3.28
N LEU A 31 -21.44 13.42 -4.34
CA LEU A 31 -20.22 14.22 -4.24
C LEU A 31 -20.36 15.42 -3.31
N SER A 32 -21.56 16.01 -3.19
CA SER A 32 -21.75 17.23 -2.41
C SER A 32 -21.42 17.03 -0.93
N GLN A 33 -21.71 15.84 -0.39
CA GLN A 33 -21.45 15.50 1.01
C GLN A 33 -19.96 15.25 1.29
N LEU A 34 -19.22 14.78 0.29
CA LEU A 34 -17.79 14.42 0.44
C LEU A 34 -16.86 15.58 0.10
N ARG A 35 -17.32 16.50 -0.76
CA ARG A 35 -16.55 17.63 -1.31
C ARG A 35 -15.86 18.45 -0.23
N GLY A 36 -16.57 18.69 0.89
CA GLY A 36 -16.03 19.45 2.01
C GLY A 36 -14.83 18.80 2.67
N SER A 37 -14.70 17.48 2.60
CA SER A 37 -13.73 16.67 3.34
C SER A 37 -12.49 16.29 2.54
N ILE A 38 -12.36 16.78 1.31
CA ILE A 38 -11.26 16.47 0.39
C ILE A 38 -10.46 17.74 0.16
N PHE A 39 -9.14 17.61 0.18
CA PHE A 39 -8.20 18.72 0.17
C PHE A 39 -7.20 18.54 -0.96
N LYS A 40 -6.92 19.64 -1.66
CA LYS A 40 -5.78 19.71 -2.56
C LYS A 40 -4.55 20.01 -1.73
N LEU A 41 -3.51 19.20 -1.88
CA LEU A 41 -2.21 19.44 -1.26
C LEU A 41 -1.29 20.08 -2.32
N GLN A 42 -0.69 21.20 -1.98
CA GLN A 42 0.38 21.84 -2.74
C GLN A 42 1.66 21.75 -1.93
N VAL A 43 2.63 21.01 -2.45
CA VAL A 43 3.84 20.64 -1.73
C VAL A 43 5.06 21.20 -2.45
N SER A 44 5.84 22.00 -1.75
CA SER A 44 7.19 22.37 -2.16
C SER A 44 8.17 21.41 -1.50
N SER A 45 8.85 20.58 -2.30
CA SER A 45 9.77 19.55 -1.82
C SER A 45 11.19 19.76 -2.33
N GLN A 46 12.17 19.30 -1.56
CA GLN A 46 13.57 19.33 -1.93
C GLN A 46 14.19 17.98 -1.62
N LYS A 47 14.54 17.21 -2.66
CA LYS A 47 15.18 15.91 -2.46
C LYS A 47 16.61 16.11 -1.95
N LEU A 48 17.04 15.19 -1.10
CA LEU A 48 18.41 15.12 -0.62
C LEU A 48 19.32 14.56 -1.72
N ASP A 49 20.54 15.08 -1.84
CA ASP A 49 21.56 14.52 -2.72
C ASP A 49 22.41 13.51 -1.95
N TYR A 50 22.17 12.22 -2.17
CA TYR A 50 22.91 11.16 -1.47
C TYR A 50 24.36 11.01 -1.96
N LYS A 51 24.73 11.54 -3.13
CA LYS A 51 26.14 11.61 -3.57
C LYS A 51 26.86 12.80 -2.95
N ARG A 52 26.12 13.85 -2.61
CA ARG A 52 26.62 15.09 -2.00
C ARG A 52 25.74 15.44 -0.80
N PRO A 53 25.86 14.71 0.32
CA PRO A 53 24.91 14.78 1.43
C PRO A 53 24.82 16.16 2.12
N TRP A 54 25.75 17.07 1.84
CA TRP A 54 25.71 18.49 2.22
C TRP A 54 24.84 19.37 1.30
N GLN A 55 24.27 18.84 0.22
CA GLN A 55 23.44 19.56 -0.76
C GLN A 55 22.02 18.99 -0.83
N GLY A 56 21.07 19.86 -1.17
CA GLY A 56 19.74 19.48 -1.62
C GLY A 56 19.59 19.73 -3.11
N SER A 57 18.65 19.04 -3.76
CA SER A 57 18.26 19.31 -5.14
C SER A 57 17.64 20.71 -5.28
N SER A 58 17.33 21.11 -6.51
CA SER A 58 16.42 22.25 -6.70
C SER A 58 15.07 21.97 -6.02
N LEU A 59 14.43 23.04 -5.51
CA LEU A 59 13.05 22.97 -5.04
C LEU A 59 12.15 22.56 -6.21
N ARG A 60 11.16 21.71 -5.92
CA ARG A 60 10.14 21.28 -6.86
C ARG A 60 8.77 21.47 -6.25
N GLN A 61 7.83 21.89 -7.07
CA GLN A 61 6.41 21.93 -6.71
C GLN A 61 5.72 20.69 -7.24
N SER A 62 4.85 20.12 -6.42
CA SER A 62 3.96 19.02 -6.76
C SER A 62 2.61 19.23 -6.11
N SER A 63 1.58 18.59 -6.65
CA SER A 63 0.27 18.54 -6.03
C SER A 63 -0.19 17.10 -5.80
N GLY A 64 -1.04 16.92 -4.81
CA GLY A 64 -1.70 15.66 -4.50
C GLY A 64 -3.06 15.92 -3.87
N THR A 65 -3.70 14.84 -3.42
CA THR A 65 -4.99 14.89 -2.73
C THR A 65 -4.84 14.35 -1.32
N GLY A 66 -5.64 14.83 -0.39
CA GLY A 66 -5.83 14.24 0.93
C GLY A 66 -7.27 14.37 1.38
N PHE A 67 -7.65 13.67 2.43
CA PHE A 67 -9.02 13.74 2.97
C PHE A 67 -9.07 13.67 4.48
N TYR A 68 -10.07 14.31 5.07
CA TYR A 68 -10.24 14.43 6.51
C TYR A 68 -10.73 13.12 7.14
N ILE A 69 -9.99 12.64 8.14
CA ILE A 69 -10.27 11.39 8.87
C ILE A 69 -10.67 11.63 10.33
N GLY A 70 -10.87 12.88 10.75
CA GLY A 70 -11.18 13.25 12.14
C GLY A 70 -9.94 13.71 12.92
N ASN A 71 -10.14 14.19 14.14
CA ASN A 71 -9.05 14.58 15.07
C ASN A 71 -8.01 15.54 14.46
N ASN A 72 -8.45 16.48 13.63
CA ASN A 72 -7.60 17.41 12.87
C ASN A 72 -6.64 16.76 11.85
N ARG A 73 -6.83 15.48 11.52
CA ARG A 73 -5.94 14.70 10.66
C ARG A 73 -6.48 14.57 9.24
N ILE A 74 -5.60 14.83 8.28
CA ILE A 74 -5.82 14.59 6.85
C ILE A 74 -4.93 13.40 6.44
N LEU A 75 -5.52 12.37 5.84
CA LEU A 75 -4.79 11.24 5.27
C LEU A 75 -4.41 11.55 3.82
N THR A 76 -3.19 11.21 3.43
CA THR A 76 -2.67 11.31 2.06
C THR A 76 -1.61 10.23 1.82
N ASN A 77 -0.96 10.22 0.66
CA ASN A 77 0.18 9.34 0.41
C ASN A 77 1.49 9.92 0.97
N ALA A 78 2.39 9.04 1.38
CA ALA A 78 3.74 9.44 1.79
C ALA A 78 4.50 10.12 0.65
N HIS A 79 4.41 9.61 -0.58
CA HIS A 79 5.13 10.20 -1.72
C HIS A 79 4.69 11.62 -2.06
N VAL A 80 3.45 12.02 -1.71
CA VAL A 80 2.94 13.39 -1.93
C VAL A 80 3.70 14.38 -1.05
N VAL A 81 4.00 13.99 0.20
CA VAL A 81 4.58 14.88 1.23
C VAL A 81 6.05 14.54 1.57
N SER A 82 6.66 13.59 0.87
CA SER A 82 8.05 13.19 1.09
C SER A 82 9.01 14.32 0.76
N ASN A 83 9.98 14.58 1.66
CA ASN A 83 10.93 15.69 1.55
C ASN A 83 10.28 17.09 1.45
N ALA A 84 9.05 17.25 1.94
CA ALA A 84 8.37 18.54 1.95
C ALA A 84 9.13 19.57 2.78
N LYS A 85 9.29 20.77 2.21
CA LYS A 85 9.76 21.98 2.89
C LYS A 85 8.61 22.92 3.24
N ASN A 86 7.52 22.86 2.47
CA ASN A 86 6.27 23.53 2.75
C ASN A 86 5.11 22.67 2.22
N ILE A 87 4.05 22.56 3.02
CA ILE A 87 2.78 21.93 2.63
C ILE A 87 1.70 22.98 2.81
N MET A 88 0.97 23.26 1.74
CA MET A 88 -0.24 24.06 1.78
C MET A 88 -1.42 23.16 1.41
N ILE A 89 -2.53 23.34 2.11
CA ILE A 89 -3.79 22.66 1.82
C ILE A 89 -4.86 23.66 1.42
N GLN A 90 -5.74 23.24 0.52
CA GLN A 90 -6.83 24.04 -0.01
C GLN A 90 -8.10 23.19 -0.05
N ARG A 91 -9.24 23.78 0.31
CA ARG A 91 -10.55 23.15 0.13
C ARG A 91 -11.06 23.39 -1.28
N ASP A 92 -11.97 22.53 -1.71
CA ASP A 92 -12.67 22.76 -2.97
C ASP A 92 -13.47 24.07 -2.93
N ARG A 93 -13.31 24.90 -3.97
CA ARG A 93 -13.94 26.23 -4.10
C ARG A 93 -13.60 27.22 -2.98
N ASP A 94 -12.47 27.02 -2.31
CA ASP A 94 -11.90 27.98 -1.37
C ASP A 94 -10.62 28.55 -1.96
N ASP A 95 -10.49 29.87 -2.01
CA ASP A 95 -9.29 30.55 -2.52
C ASP A 95 -8.18 30.61 -1.46
N GLN A 96 -8.49 30.28 -0.19
CA GLN A 96 -7.54 30.35 0.91
C GLN A 96 -6.67 29.09 1.00
N LEU A 97 -5.36 29.33 1.10
CA LEU A 97 -4.35 28.31 1.37
C LEU A 97 -3.99 28.30 2.85
N TYR A 98 -3.84 27.11 3.41
CA TYR A 98 -3.49 26.91 4.82
C TYR A 98 -2.20 26.10 4.93
N HIS A 99 -1.27 26.54 5.76
CA HIS A 99 -0.07 25.75 6.06
C HIS A 99 -0.43 24.48 6.82
N ALA A 100 0.31 23.41 6.55
CA ALA A 100 0.20 22.13 7.23
C ALA A 100 1.58 21.49 7.44
N TYR A 101 1.64 20.51 8.34
CA TYR A 101 2.84 19.74 8.61
C TYR A 101 2.54 18.25 8.65
N VAL A 102 3.57 17.42 8.43
CA VAL A 102 3.45 15.96 8.50
C VAL A 102 3.54 15.53 9.96
N GLU A 103 2.48 14.90 10.48
CA GLU A 103 2.47 14.30 11.81
C GLU A 103 3.15 12.92 11.76
N TYR A 104 2.71 12.05 10.84
CA TYR A 104 3.24 10.69 10.65
C TYR A 104 3.46 10.39 9.16
N ILE A 105 4.46 9.57 8.85
CA ILE A 105 4.69 9.07 7.49
C ILE A 105 5.13 7.62 7.54
N GLY A 106 4.49 6.78 6.73
CA GLY A 106 4.88 5.40 6.46
C GLY A 106 5.31 5.27 5.01
N HIS A 107 6.63 5.28 4.77
CA HIS A 107 7.19 5.17 3.42
C HIS A 107 7.01 3.77 2.82
N ASP A 108 6.99 2.74 3.66
CA ASP A 108 6.75 1.33 3.29
C ASP A 108 5.32 1.10 2.77
N CYS A 109 4.31 1.69 3.43
CA CYS A 109 2.91 1.59 3.04
C CYS A 109 2.38 2.78 2.24
N ASP A 110 3.23 3.74 1.93
CA ASP A 110 2.92 4.98 1.21
C ASP A 110 1.73 5.77 1.78
N LEU A 111 1.65 5.90 3.11
CA LEU A 111 0.63 6.69 3.81
C LEU A 111 1.26 7.80 4.64
N ALA A 112 0.56 8.92 4.78
CA ALA A 112 0.95 10.02 5.65
C ALA A 112 -0.24 10.68 6.31
N ILE A 113 -0.02 11.15 7.54
CA ILE A 113 -0.95 12.02 8.27
C ILE A 113 -0.39 13.44 8.22
N VAL A 114 -1.22 14.35 7.74
CA VAL A 114 -0.96 15.79 7.67
C VAL A 114 -1.94 16.51 8.59
N VAL A 115 -1.45 17.50 9.31
CA VAL A 115 -2.24 18.33 10.22
C VAL A 115 -2.10 19.80 9.82
N PRO A 116 -3.21 20.55 9.62
CA PRO A 116 -3.13 21.97 9.37
C PRO A 116 -2.62 22.72 10.60
N VAL A 117 -1.87 23.80 10.36
CA VAL A 117 -1.41 24.71 11.42
C VAL A 117 -2.60 25.46 12.01
N ASP A 118 -3.52 25.93 11.16
CA ASP A 118 -4.82 26.48 11.58
C ASP A 118 -5.94 25.47 11.31
N THR A 119 -6.50 24.90 12.39
CA THR A 119 -7.57 23.91 12.32
C THR A 119 -8.94 24.50 11.94
N ASN A 120 -9.08 25.82 11.79
CA ASN A 120 -10.32 26.45 11.35
C ASN A 120 -10.76 25.99 9.97
N ILE A 121 -9.81 25.63 9.09
CA ILE A 121 -10.10 25.00 7.80
C ILE A 121 -10.94 23.73 7.95
N LEU A 122 -10.88 23.05 9.10
CA LEU A 122 -11.60 21.80 9.38
C LEU A 122 -12.98 22.01 10.03
N ARG A 123 -13.37 23.25 10.33
CA ARG A 123 -14.63 23.55 11.04
C ARG A 123 -15.84 23.17 10.18
N GLY A 124 -16.77 22.42 10.77
CA GLY A 124 -18.00 21.99 10.11
C GLY A 124 -17.81 20.90 9.05
N ILE A 125 -16.62 20.30 8.96
CA ILE A 125 -16.33 19.22 8.03
C ILE A 125 -16.62 17.88 8.68
N GLN A 126 -17.37 17.03 7.98
CA GLN A 126 -17.61 15.65 8.39
C GLN A 126 -16.40 14.79 8.02
N LYS A 127 -15.89 14.00 8.96
CA LYS A 127 -14.84 13.02 8.65
C LYS A 127 -15.38 11.94 7.70
N LEU A 128 -14.51 11.42 6.84
CA LEU A 128 -14.84 10.24 6.06
C LEU A 128 -14.69 8.98 6.92
N SER A 129 -15.64 8.04 6.78
CA SER A 129 -15.60 6.74 7.43
C SER A 129 -14.97 5.69 6.52
N PHE A 130 -14.19 4.78 7.11
CA PHE A 130 -13.66 3.62 6.41
C PHE A 130 -14.70 2.52 6.28
N GLY A 131 -14.67 1.81 5.16
CA GLY A 131 -15.49 0.64 4.87
C GLY A 131 -14.68 -0.64 4.84
N GLU A 132 -15.37 -1.75 4.63
CA GLU A 132 -14.72 -3.05 4.47
C GLU A 132 -13.98 -3.16 3.14
N LEU A 133 -13.17 -4.21 3.01
CA LEU A 133 -12.53 -4.51 1.74
C LEU A 133 -13.60 -4.83 0.68
N PRO A 134 -13.53 -4.22 -0.51
CA PRO A 134 -14.55 -4.39 -1.53
C PRO A 134 -14.44 -5.78 -2.20
N LYS A 135 -15.58 -6.27 -2.71
CA LYS A 135 -15.63 -7.49 -3.53
C LYS A 135 -15.12 -7.21 -4.94
N LEU A 136 -14.65 -8.24 -5.64
CA LEU A 136 -14.36 -8.12 -7.08
C LEU A 136 -15.61 -7.68 -7.86
N ASN A 137 -15.38 -6.95 -8.95
CA ASN A 137 -16.39 -6.38 -9.85
C ASN A 137 -17.38 -5.40 -9.19
N SER A 138 -17.09 -4.95 -7.96
CA SER A 138 -17.92 -3.94 -7.29
C SER A 138 -17.53 -2.52 -7.72
N PRO A 139 -18.50 -1.59 -7.82
CA PRO A 139 -18.24 -0.22 -8.28
C PRO A 139 -17.48 0.59 -7.25
N VAL A 140 -16.60 1.45 -7.73
CA VAL A 140 -15.77 2.36 -6.92
C VAL A 140 -15.64 3.73 -7.61
N ALA A 141 -15.42 4.76 -6.80
CA ALA A 141 -15.14 6.11 -7.27
C ALA A 141 -13.86 6.64 -6.61
N THR A 142 -12.88 7.03 -7.42
CA THR A 142 -11.70 7.77 -6.96
C THR A 142 -12.01 9.25 -7.02
N VAL A 143 -11.74 9.98 -5.93
CA VAL A 143 -11.98 11.41 -5.85
C VAL A 143 -10.68 12.15 -5.55
N GLY A 144 -10.40 13.22 -6.28
CA GLY A 144 -9.22 14.04 -6.01
C GLY A 144 -8.99 15.16 -7.02
N TYR A 145 -7.78 15.71 -7.00
CA TYR A 145 -7.38 16.84 -7.83
C TYR A 145 -6.33 16.42 -8.86
N PRO A 146 -6.71 16.25 -10.13
CA PRO A 146 -5.76 15.95 -11.19
C PRO A 146 -4.71 17.05 -11.32
N THR A 147 -3.51 16.68 -11.77
CA THR A 147 -2.41 17.62 -12.00
C THR A 147 -2.85 18.70 -13.00
N GLY A 148 -2.59 19.97 -12.66
CA GLY A 148 -2.98 21.12 -13.50
C GLY A 148 -4.46 21.53 -13.36
N GLY A 149 -5.28 20.75 -12.65
CA GLY A 149 -6.66 21.09 -12.33
C GLY A 149 -6.81 21.80 -10.99
N GLU A 150 -7.75 22.74 -10.91
CA GLU A 150 -8.17 23.38 -9.65
C GLU A 150 -9.45 22.74 -9.09
N GLN A 151 -10.22 22.10 -9.96
CA GLN A 151 -11.50 21.49 -9.60
C GLN A 151 -11.31 20.04 -9.15
N LEU A 152 -12.14 19.65 -8.18
CA LEU A 152 -12.29 18.27 -7.77
C LEU A 152 -12.81 17.42 -8.92
N SER A 153 -12.18 16.28 -9.15
CA SER A 153 -12.51 15.30 -10.18
C SER A 153 -12.93 13.98 -9.55
N VAL A 154 -13.78 13.26 -10.27
CA VAL A 154 -14.21 11.90 -9.93
C VAL A 154 -13.96 10.97 -11.09
N THR A 155 -13.30 9.86 -10.80
CA THR A 155 -13.08 8.80 -11.78
C THR A 155 -13.73 7.52 -11.26
N LYS A 156 -14.70 6.99 -12.00
CA LYS A 156 -15.42 5.76 -11.65
C LYS A 156 -14.76 4.55 -12.30
N GLY A 157 -14.93 3.39 -11.68
CA GLY A 157 -14.53 2.09 -12.21
C GLY A 157 -15.06 0.98 -11.32
N VAL A 158 -14.46 -0.20 -11.43
CA VAL A 158 -14.74 -1.38 -10.60
C VAL A 158 -13.46 -1.98 -10.05
N VAL A 159 -13.62 -2.77 -8.99
CA VAL A 159 -12.52 -3.57 -8.43
C VAL A 159 -12.19 -4.73 -9.37
N SER A 160 -10.99 -4.71 -9.95
CA SER A 160 -10.54 -5.76 -10.88
C SER A 160 -9.83 -6.91 -10.18
N ARG A 161 -9.07 -6.63 -9.10
CA ARG A 161 -8.24 -7.63 -8.42
C ARG A 161 -7.85 -7.19 -7.02
N VAL A 162 -7.71 -8.13 -6.09
CA VAL A 162 -6.97 -7.91 -4.84
C VAL A 162 -5.73 -8.80 -4.84
N SER A 163 -4.55 -8.22 -4.64
CA SER A 163 -3.31 -9.00 -4.65
C SER A 163 -2.18 -8.31 -3.90
N ASN A 164 -1.22 -9.10 -3.41
CA ASN A 164 0.03 -8.56 -2.89
C ASN A 164 0.90 -8.09 -4.07
N ARG A 165 1.40 -6.85 -3.99
CA ARG A 165 2.16 -6.17 -5.03
C ARG A 165 3.19 -5.24 -4.41
N PHE A 166 4.25 -4.99 -5.16
CA PHE A 166 5.34 -4.11 -4.76
C PHE A 166 4.86 -2.67 -4.55
N TYR A 167 5.25 -2.03 -3.44
CA TYR A 167 5.01 -0.61 -3.20
C TYR A 167 6.19 0.18 -3.72
N VAL A 168 6.00 0.86 -4.85
CA VAL A 168 7.10 1.56 -5.56
C VAL A 168 7.78 2.59 -4.69
N HIS A 169 7.01 3.30 -3.88
CA HIS A 169 7.53 4.30 -2.96
C HIS A 169 8.43 3.70 -1.88
N SER A 170 8.10 2.50 -1.38
CA SER A 170 8.96 1.79 -0.42
C SER A 170 10.28 1.32 -1.01
N GLY A 171 10.29 0.99 -2.31
CA GLY A 171 11.46 0.42 -2.99
C GLY A 171 11.79 -1.02 -2.61
N PHE A 172 11.10 -1.61 -1.63
CA PHE A 172 11.50 -2.88 -1.03
C PHE A 172 10.32 -3.77 -0.63
N ASN A 173 9.21 -3.18 -0.17
CA ASN A 173 8.09 -3.90 0.41
C ASN A 173 7.02 -4.24 -0.63
N SER A 174 6.31 -5.34 -0.38
CA SER A 174 5.09 -5.69 -1.10
C SER A 174 3.97 -5.88 -0.11
N HIS A 175 2.89 -5.10 -0.26
CA HIS A 175 1.70 -5.23 0.57
C HIS A 175 0.48 -5.52 -0.29
N VAL A 176 -0.65 -5.80 0.35
CA VAL A 176 -1.93 -5.91 -0.35
C VAL A 176 -2.28 -4.58 -1.04
N LEU A 177 -2.69 -4.69 -2.31
CA LEU A 177 -3.25 -3.60 -3.11
C LEU A 177 -4.53 -4.08 -3.79
N ILE A 178 -5.49 -3.16 -3.91
CA ILE A 178 -6.66 -3.36 -4.78
C ILE A 178 -6.31 -2.73 -6.14
N GLN A 179 -6.53 -3.48 -7.20
CA GLN A 179 -6.46 -3.00 -8.57
C GLN A 179 -7.87 -2.60 -9.02
N ILE A 180 -7.99 -1.45 -9.66
CA ILE A 180 -9.22 -0.94 -10.26
C ILE A 180 -9.01 -0.70 -11.76
N ASP A 181 -10.07 -0.80 -12.56
CA ASP A 181 -10.06 -0.57 -14.02
C ASP A 181 -10.29 0.90 -14.39
N SER A 182 -9.84 1.79 -13.51
CA SER A 182 -9.97 3.23 -13.67
C SER A 182 -8.58 3.86 -13.63
N ALA A 183 -8.32 4.78 -14.54
CA ALA A 183 -7.06 5.50 -14.56
C ALA A 183 -6.93 6.38 -13.30
N ILE A 184 -5.89 6.14 -12.49
CA ILE A 184 -5.48 7.06 -11.45
C ILE A 184 -4.45 8.02 -12.06
N ASN A 185 -4.90 9.24 -12.33
CA ASN A 185 -4.06 10.30 -12.87
C ASN A 185 -3.20 10.93 -11.78
N SER A 186 -2.03 11.45 -12.18
CA SER A 186 -1.17 12.23 -11.28
C SER A 186 -1.97 13.34 -10.60
N GLY A 187 -1.81 13.52 -9.29
CA GLY A 187 -2.56 14.49 -8.48
C GLY A 187 -3.74 13.87 -7.72
N ASN A 188 -4.39 12.83 -8.25
CA ASN A 188 -5.42 12.08 -7.51
C ASN A 188 -4.81 11.20 -6.41
N SER A 189 -3.50 10.91 -6.47
CA SER A 189 -2.76 10.21 -5.42
C SER A 189 -3.01 10.85 -4.05
N GLY A 190 -3.32 10.01 -3.08
CA GLY A 190 -3.63 10.38 -1.70
C GLY A 190 -5.11 10.68 -1.48
N GLY A 191 -5.91 10.75 -2.55
CA GLY A 191 -7.36 10.92 -2.48
C GLY A 191 -8.09 9.64 -2.08
N PRO A 192 -9.32 9.77 -1.55
CA PRO A 192 -10.11 8.62 -1.16
C PRO A 192 -10.64 7.86 -2.38
N VAL A 193 -10.65 6.52 -2.28
CA VAL A 193 -11.44 5.65 -3.14
C VAL A 193 -12.66 5.20 -2.35
N ILE A 194 -13.84 5.39 -2.92
CA ILE A 194 -15.11 5.32 -2.20
C ILE A 194 -16.02 4.27 -2.84
N GLN A 195 -16.72 3.52 -1.98
CA GLN A 195 -17.82 2.63 -2.34
C GLN A 195 -19.02 2.96 -1.45
N GLY A 196 -20.15 3.31 -2.06
CA GLY A 196 -21.27 3.91 -1.33
C GLY A 196 -20.84 5.24 -0.68
N SER A 197 -20.91 5.32 0.65
CA SER A 197 -20.47 6.47 1.45
C SER A 197 -19.15 6.24 2.21
N GLN A 198 -18.50 5.08 2.01
CA GLN A 198 -17.33 4.67 2.79
C GLN A 198 -16.06 4.64 1.96
N VAL A 199 -14.96 5.07 2.58
CA VAL A 199 -13.61 4.97 2.01
C VAL A 199 -13.15 3.52 2.09
N ILE A 200 -12.90 2.91 0.93
CA ILE A 200 -12.36 1.55 0.81
C ILE A 200 -10.83 1.54 0.63
N GLY A 201 -10.23 2.72 0.44
CA GLY A 201 -8.79 2.87 0.38
C GLY A 201 -8.30 4.23 -0.07
N VAL A 202 -6.99 4.37 -0.23
CA VAL A 202 -6.30 5.57 -0.75
C VAL A 202 -5.80 5.32 -2.16
N ALA A 203 -6.12 6.22 -3.08
CA ALA A 203 -5.66 6.16 -4.46
C ALA A 203 -4.12 6.20 -4.51
N PHE A 204 -3.53 5.22 -5.19
CA PHE A 204 -2.09 5.03 -5.29
C PHE A 204 -1.68 4.88 -6.76
N GLN A 205 -0.83 5.78 -7.23
CA GLN A 205 -0.28 5.67 -8.57
C GLN A 205 0.93 4.71 -8.57
N HIS A 206 0.69 3.46 -8.95
CA HIS A 206 1.75 2.49 -9.20
C HIS A 206 2.36 2.70 -10.62
N LEU A 207 3.50 2.05 -10.88
CA LEU A 207 4.28 2.11 -12.14
C LEU A 207 3.42 2.19 -13.43
N ARG A 208 3.85 3.04 -14.37
CA ARG A 208 3.22 3.36 -15.67
C ARG A 208 3.11 2.20 -16.68
N ALA A 209 3.18 0.94 -16.24
CA ALA A 209 3.15 -0.23 -17.10
C ALA A 209 1.70 -0.76 -17.23
N GLY A 210 0.82 0.05 -17.82
CA GLY A 210 -0.57 -0.31 -18.11
C GLY A 210 -1.46 0.91 -18.25
N GLU A 211 -2.18 1.02 -19.36
CA GLU A 211 -3.25 2.00 -19.53
C GLU A 211 -4.47 1.59 -18.70
N ASN A 212 -5.18 2.55 -18.11
CA ASN A 212 -6.42 2.33 -17.35
C ASN A 212 -6.33 1.35 -16.16
N ILE A 213 -5.15 1.25 -15.52
CA ILE A 213 -4.97 0.49 -14.28
C ILE A 213 -4.68 1.45 -13.14
N GLY A 214 -5.55 1.43 -12.13
CA GLY A 214 -5.37 2.12 -10.86
C GLY A 214 -5.05 1.14 -9.75
N TYR A 215 -4.29 1.59 -8.75
CA TYR A 215 -4.05 0.83 -7.53
C TYR A 215 -4.55 1.62 -6.32
N VAL A 216 -4.98 0.89 -5.30
CA VAL A 216 -5.57 1.46 -4.09
C VAL A 216 -4.96 0.77 -2.88
N ILE A 217 -4.48 1.57 -1.93
CA ILE A 217 -4.03 1.11 -0.62
C ILE A 217 -5.29 0.82 0.21
N PRO A 218 -5.57 -0.44 0.54
CA PRO A 218 -6.87 -0.83 1.09
C PRO A 218 -7.02 -0.49 2.57
N THR A 219 -8.26 -0.47 3.06
CA THR A 219 -8.58 -0.15 4.46
C THR A 219 -7.82 -0.96 5.50
N PRO A 220 -7.54 -2.28 5.38
CA PRO A 220 -6.75 -2.99 6.39
C PRO A 220 -5.32 -2.43 6.56
N VAL A 221 -4.71 -1.93 5.48
CA VAL A 221 -3.38 -1.29 5.54
C VAL A 221 -3.49 0.08 6.20
N ILE A 222 -4.54 0.84 5.89
CA ILE A 222 -4.81 2.15 6.51
C ILE A 222 -5.05 1.99 8.02
N GLU A 223 -5.94 1.08 8.42
CA GLU A 223 -6.27 0.82 9.82
C GLU A 223 -5.04 0.38 10.62
N ARG A 224 -4.18 -0.44 10.01
CA ARG A 224 -2.91 -0.83 10.62
C ARG A 224 -1.99 0.37 10.83
N PHE A 225 -1.81 1.21 9.82
CA PHE A 225 -1.01 2.45 9.92
C PHE A 225 -1.56 3.39 11.00
N LEU A 226 -2.88 3.59 11.04
CA LEU A 226 -3.54 4.40 12.06
C LEU A 226 -3.41 3.81 13.47
N LYS A 227 -3.45 2.48 13.63
CA LYS A 227 -3.21 1.79 14.90
C LYS A 227 -1.76 1.91 15.35
N ASP A 228 -0.81 1.75 14.43
CA ASP A 228 0.63 1.80 14.72
C ASP A 228 1.03 3.19 15.25
N THR A 229 0.50 4.25 14.62
CA THR A 229 0.73 5.66 15.00
C THR A 229 0.12 6.11 16.34
N GLN A 230 -0.64 5.26 17.03
CA GLN A 230 -1.29 5.64 18.30
C GLN A 230 -0.30 5.86 19.44
N ASN A 231 0.86 5.20 19.40
CA ASN A 231 1.89 5.29 20.44
C ASN A 231 2.83 6.51 20.26
N GLY A 232 2.60 7.35 19.25
CA GLY A 232 3.45 8.51 18.95
C GLY A 232 4.59 8.24 17.97
N SER A 233 4.70 7.01 17.43
CA SER A 233 5.67 6.64 16.41
C SER A 233 5.04 5.76 15.33
N TYR A 234 5.70 5.67 14.17
CA TYR A 234 5.35 4.67 13.15
C TYR A 234 6.49 3.65 13.09
N ASP A 235 6.16 2.38 13.33
CA ASP A 235 7.13 1.29 13.46
C ASP A 235 7.28 0.47 12.18
N GLY A 236 6.35 0.59 11.24
CA GLY A 236 6.46 -0.04 9.92
C GLY A 236 5.80 -1.41 9.83
N HIS A 237 5.79 -1.97 8.63
CA HIS A 237 5.35 -3.35 8.39
C HIS A 237 6.44 -4.34 8.82
N PRO A 238 6.12 -5.36 9.63
CA PRO A 238 7.07 -6.38 9.99
C PRO A 238 7.44 -7.21 8.76
N LEU A 239 8.69 -7.68 8.75
CA LEU A 239 9.19 -8.54 7.69
C LEU A 239 9.29 -9.98 8.18
N SER A 240 8.93 -10.92 7.30
CA SER A 240 9.01 -12.35 7.58
C SER A 240 10.46 -12.83 7.73
N GLY A 241 11.38 -12.22 6.98
CA GLY A 241 12.76 -12.68 6.84
C GLY A 241 12.89 -14.04 6.13
N MET A 242 11.81 -14.54 5.52
CA MET A 242 11.75 -15.86 4.90
C MET A 242 12.09 -15.79 3.41
N LYS A 243 12.87 -16.75 2.91
CA LYS A 243 12.93 -17.08 1.48
C LYS A 243 12.37 -18.49 1.31
N THR A 244 11.32 -18.61 0.50
CA THR A 244 10.62 -19.88 0.29
C THR A 244 10.81 -20.40 -1.12
N LEU A 245 10.82 -21.73 -1.25
CA LEU A 245 10.75 -22.41 -2.55
C LEU A 245 9.29 -22.78 -2.79
N LEU A 246 8.71 -22.12 -3.80
CA LEU A 246 7.36 -22.41 -4.26
C LEU A 246 7.36 -23.69 -5.10
N TRP A 247 6.21 -24.33 -5.18
CA TRP A 247 5.92 -25.53 -5.97
C TRP A 247 6.72 -26.78 -5.61
N THR A 248 7.63 -26.72 -4.62
CA THR A 248 8.45 -27.84 -4.16
C THR A 248 7.59 -29.05 -3.79
N THR A 249 6.49 -28.82 -3.08
CA THR A 249 5.56 -29.87 -2.63
C THR A 249 4.59 -30.34 -3.73
N GLY A 250 4.70 -29.80 -4.95
CA GLY A 250 3.95 -30.29 -6.13
C GLY A 250 4.48 -31.63 -6.65
N SER A 251 5.74 -31.97 -6.36
CA SER A 251 6.33 -33.27 -6.76
C SER A 251 5.97 -34.39 -5.80
N LYS A 252 5.51 -35.53 -6.34
CA LYS A 252 5.24 -36.76 -5.55
C LYS A 252 6.48 -37.26 -4.80
N ALA A 253 7.68 -37.08 -5.36
CA ALA A 253 8.93 -37.49 -4.71
C ALA A 253 9.19 -36.67 -3.44
N VAL A 254 9.01 -35.35 -3.52
CA VAL A 254 9.11 -34.44 -2.37
C VAL A 254 8.05 -34.76 -1.33
N GLN A 255 6.80 -35.00 -1.76
CA GLN A 255 5.72 -35.39 -0.86
C GLN A 255 6.06 -36.68 -0.10
N LYS A 256 6.60 -37.70 -0.77
CA LYS A 256 7.03 -38.95 -0.14
C LYS A 256 8.16 -38.71 0.87
N TYR A 257 9.17 -37.92 0.50
CA TYR A 257 10.31 -37.61 1.37
C TYR A 257 9.87 -36.89 2.66
N TYR A 258 8.97 -35.91 2.55
CA TYR A 258 8.45 -35.15 3.70
C TYR A 258 7.16 -35.73 4.30
N SER A 259 6.79 -36.97 3.96
CA SER A 259 5.58 -37.65 4.45
C SER A 259 4.29 -36.82 4.30
N LEU A 260 4.19 -36.03 3.24
CA LEU A 260 3.03 -35.19 2.96
C LEU A 260 1.91 -36.03 2.33
N LYS A 261 0.71 -35.95 2.90
CA LYS A 261 -0.48 -36.66 2.39
C LYS A 261 -1.02 -36.08 1.08
N LYS A 262 -0.74 -34.82 0.80
CA LYS A 262 -1.19 -34.08 -0.39
C LYS A 262 -0.25 -32.93 -0.73
N SER A 263 -0.33 -32.41 -1.94
CA SER A 263 0.35 -31.19 -2.38
C SER A 263 -0.12 -29.98 -1.55
N SER A 264 0.71 -29.50 -0.63
CA SER A 264 0.42 -28.34 0.21
C SER A 264 1.72 -27.77 0.78
N GLY A 265 1.74 -26.46 0.97
CA GLY A 265 2.83 -25.77 1.62
C GLY A 265 4.04 -25.50 0.75
N VAL A 266 4.95 -24.70 1.28
CA VAL A 266 6.19 -24.27 0.62
C VAL A 266 7.38 -24.60 1.49
N GLN A 267 8.54 -24.87 0.88
CA GLN A 267 9.74 -25.16 1.65
C GLN A 267 10.41 -23.84 2.08
N LEU A 268 10.77 -23.73 3.36
CA LEU A 268 11.60 -22.65 3.86
C LEU A 268 13.05 -22.92 3.44
N ALA A 269 13.57 -22.16 2.47
CA ALA A 269 14.96 -22.31 2.01
C ALA A 269 15.94 -21.55 2.89
N HIS A 270 15.57 -20.35 3.32
CA HIS A 270 16.41 -19.51 4.14
C HIS A 270 15.57 -18.66 5.08
N LEU A 271 16.13 -18.37 6.26
CA LEU A 271 15.54 -17.52 7.27
C LEU A 271 16.60 -16.53 7.73
N ALA A 272 16.29 -15.24 7.67
CA ALA A 272 17.20 -14.21 8.14
C ALA A 272 17.48 -14.38 9.64
N TRP A 273 18.71 -14.07 10.08
CA TRP A 273 19.13 -14.20 11.47
C TRP A 273 18.29 -13.33 12.43
N TRP A 274 17.74 -12.23 11.93
CA TRP A 274 16.87 -11.31 12.66
C TRP A 274 15.38 -11.64 12.56
N ALA A 275 15.00 -12.64 11.75
CA ALA A 275 13.59 -12.95 11.51
C ALA A 275 12.88 -13.30 12.83
N PRO A 276 11.61 -12.88 13.02
CA PRO A 276 10.87 -13.19 14.25
C PRO A 276 10.81 -14.70 14.54
N GLY A 277 10.79 -15.51 13.48
CA GLY A 277 10.74 -16.97 13.55
C GLY A 277 12.09 -17.67 13.72
N ASN A 278 13.23 -16.97 13.86
CA ASN A 278 14.58 -17.59 13.77
C ASN A 278 14.83 -18.71 14.78
N GLN A 279 14.25 -18.63 15.98
CA GLN A 279 14.39 -19.68 17.01
C GLN A 279 13.36 -20.83 16.86
N HIS A 280 12.35 -20.66 16.00
CA HIS A 280 11.17 -21.52 15.95
C HIS A 280 11.06 -22.28 14.62
N LEU A 281 11.41 -21.62 13.52
CA LEU A 281 11.44 -22.13 12.16
C LEU A 281 12.88 -22.49 11.76
N LYS A 282 13.03 -23.48 10.87
CA LYS A 282 14.34 -23.93 10.39
C LYS A 282 14.33 -24.08 8.87
N PRO A 283 15.42 -23.73 8.16
CA PRO A 283 15.59 -24.12 6.77
C PRO A 283 15.32 -25.62 6.58
N GLY A 284 14.55 -25.97 5.55
CA GLY A 284 14.06 -27.32 5.30
C GLY A 284 12.64 -27.60 5.81
N ASP A 285 12.09 -26.78 6.70
CA ASP A 285 10.69 -26.89 7.11
C ASP A 285 9.76 -26.71 5.91
N ILE A 286 8.69 -27.50 5.83
CA ILE A 286 7.57 -27.24 4.92
C ILE A 286 6.51 -26.45 5.68
N LEU A 287 6.28 -25.20 5.29
CA LEU A 287 5.26 -24.34 5.87
C LEU A 287 3.88 -24.76 5.35
N LEU A 288 3.04 -25.34 6.20
CA LEU A 288 1.74 -25.91 5.81
C LEU A 288 0.58 -24.97 6.11
N LYS A 289 0.60 -24.29 7.26
CA LYS A 289 -0.39 -23.28 7.63
C LYS A 289 0.26 -22.08 8.28
N VAL A 290 -0.39 -20.93 8.15
CA VAL A 290 -0.10 -19.71 8.90
C VAL A 290 -1.40 -19.10 9.40
N ALA A 291 -1.48 -18.68 10.66
CA ALA A 291 -2.70 -18.12 11.25
C ALA A 291 -3.95 -19.01 11.00
N GLY A 292 -3.78 -20.32 11.17
CA GLY A 292 -4.79 -21.34 10.85
C GLY A 292 -5.16 -21.53 9.36
N LYS A 293 -4.62 -20.72 8.44
CA LYS A 293 -4.91 -20.77 7.00
C LYS A 293 -3.95 -21.69 6.26
N THR A 294 -4.48 -22.52 5.37
CA THR A 294 -3.68 -23.48 4.59
C THR A 294 -2.85 -22.78 3.53
N ILE A 295 -1.54 -23.01 3.55
CA ILE A 295 -0.60 -22.52 2.55
C ILE A 295 -0.61 -23.49 1.36
N GLY A 296 -0.94 -22.96 0.18
CA GLY A 296 -0.87 -23.68 -1.07
C GLY A 296 0.56 -23.90 -1.53
N VAL A 297 0.74 -24.78 -2.52
CA VAL A 297 2.06 -25.04 -3.12
C VAL A 297 2.66 -23.79 -3.79
N ASP A 298 1.83 -22.83 -4.15
CA ASP A 298 2.19 -21.53 -4.73
C ASP A 298 2.51 -20.45 -3.68
N GLY A 299 2.53 -20.81 -2.38
CA GLY A 299 2.74 -19.86 -1.29
C GLY A 299 1.54 -18.95 -1.02
N LYS A 300 0.34 -19.32 -1.48
CA LYS A 300 -0.86 -18.51 -1.27
C LYS A 300 -1.83 -19.13 -0.27
N ILE A 301 -2.55 -18.27 0.44
CA ILE A 301 -3.64 -18.59 1.38
C ILE A 301 -4.93 -17.94 0.91
N ASP A 302 -6.06 -18.46 1.40
CA ASP A 302 -7.37 -17.83 1.23
C ASP A 302 -7.53 -16.70 2.25
N LEU A 303 -7.43 -15.47 1.75
CA LEU A 303 -7.50 -14.24 2.53
C LEU A 303 -8.28 -13.20 1.74
N PHE A 304 -9.24 -12.53 2.40
CA PHE A 304 -10.11 -11.55 1.76
C PHE A 304 -10.96 -12.08 0.59
N GLY A 305 -11.29 -13.37 0.60
CA GLY A 305 -12.01 -14.01 -0.50
C GLY A 305 -11.14 -14.33 -1.72
N GLU A 306 -9.83 -14.05 -1.66
CA GLU A 306 -8.89 -14.22 -2.76
C GLU A 306 -7.69 -15.10 -2.37
N ARG A 307 -6.96 -15.55 -3.38
CA ARG A 307 -5.69 -16.29 -3.23
C ARG A 307 -4.52 -15.31 -3.19
N ILE A 308 -4.03 -14.99 -2.00
CA ILE A 308 -2.97 -13.99 -1.77
C ILE A 308 -1.76 -14.64 -1.09
N SER A 309 -0.56 -14.09 -1.30
CA SER A 309 0.67 -14.54 -0.61
C SER A 309 0.44 -14.68 0.90
N PHE A 310 0.90 -15.79 1.47
CA PHE A 310 0.80 -16.06 2.91
C PHE A 310 1.54 -15.01 3.75
N GLU A 311 2.57 -14.37 3.18
CA GLU A 311 3.35 -13.31 3.85
C GLU A 311 2.51 -12.07 4.16
N THR A 312 1.37 -11.89 3.48
CA THR A 312 0.41 -10.80 3.77
C THR A 312 -0.13 -10.86 5.20
N ILE A 313 -0.03 -12.01 5.90
CA ILE A 313 -0.38 -12.08 7.32
C ILE A 313 0.54 -11.17 8.17
N TYR A 314 1.82 -11.04 7.81
CA TYR A 314 2.72 -10.10 8.49
C TYR A 314 2.25 -8.66 8.28
N ASP A 315 1.72 -8.34 7.09
CA ASP A 315 1.20 -7.01 6.79
C ASP A 315 -0.02 -6.60 7.62
N LEU A 316 -0.68 -7.54 8.30
CA LEU A 316 -1.89 -7.28 9.09
C LEU A 316 -1.61 -7.23 10.60
N LYS A 317 -0.35 -7.39 11.01
CA LYS A 317 0.04 -7.58 12.41
C LYS A 317 0.88 -6.42 12.92
N GLN A 318 0.75 -6.11 14.21
CA GLN A 318 1.58 -5.17 14.93
C GLN A 318 2.76 -5.86 15.62
N GLU A 319 3.76 -5.07 16.00
CA GLU A 319 4.85 -5.55 16.85
C GLU A 319 4.29 -6.15 18.16
N GLY A 320 4.88 -7.27 18.58
CA GLY A 320 4.45 -8.03 19.75
C GLY A 320 3.28 -8.99 19.51
N GLU A 321 2.50 -8.85 18.43
CA GLU A 321 1.43 -9.81 18.12
C GLU A 321 2.00 -11.17 17.71
N THR A 322 1.39 -12.25 18.21
CA THR A 322 1.81 -13.61 17.90
C THR A 322 1.37 -14.04 16.49
N ILE A 323 2.25 -14.76 15.82
CA ILE A 323 1.95 -15.51 14.58
C ILE A 323 2.18 -17.00 14.82
N ASP A 324 1.21 -17.81 14.38
CA ASP A 324 1.26 -19.27 14.44
C ASP A 324 1.53 -19.88 13.06
N PHE A 325 2.32 -20.94 13.04
CA PHE A 325 2.56 -21.79 11.89
C PHE A 325 2.33 -23.27 12.23
N GLU A 326 1.78 -24.02 11.28
CA GLU A 326 1.90 -25.47 11.23
C GLU A 326 2.95 -25.82 10.17
N VAL A 327 3.97 -26.60 10.54
CA VAL A 327 5.07 -26.99 9.66
C VAL A 327 5.25 -28.50 9.62
N SER A 328 5.76 -29.06 8.53
CA SER A 328 6.34 -30.41 8.52
C SER A 328 7.85 -30.29 8.65
N ARG A 329 8.41 -30.87 9.72
CA ARG A 329 9.85 -30.95 9.97
C ARG A 329 10.24 -32.41 10.04
N ASN A 330 11.08 -32.86 9.12
CA ASN A 330 11.50 -34.27 9.00
C ASN A 330 10.30 -35.24 8.94
N GLY A 331 9.24 -34.86 8.22
CA GLY A 331 8.02 -35.66 8.06
C GLY A 331 7.03 -35.61 9.23
N GLN A 332 7.35 -34.90 10.32
CA GLN A 332 6.48 -34.75 11.48
C GLN A 332 5.83 -33.36 11.50
N ALA A 333 4.52 -33.33 11.69
CA ALA A 333 3.78 -32.07 11.89
C ALA A 333 4.18 -31.42 13.22
N LYS A 334 4.53 -30.14 13.19
CA LYS A 334 4.85 -29.32 14.36
C LYS A 334 4.06 -28.03 14.31
N LYS A 335 3.54 -27.61 15.47
CA LYS A 335 2.98 -26.27 15.67
C LYS A 335 4.05 -25.41 16.30
N VAL A 336 4.25 -24.22 15.75
CA VAL A 336 5.15 -23.22 16.29
C VAL A 336 4.44 -21.88 16.33
N ASN A 337 4.74 -21.07 17.33
CA ASN A 337 4.28 -19.70 17.41
C ASN A 337 5.41 -18.84 17.96
N PHE A 338 5.38 -17.56 17.63
CA PHE A 338 6.36 -16.58 18.10
C PHE A 338 5.78 -15.16 17.96
N PRO A 339 6.22 -14.20 18.79
CA PRO A 339 5.83 -12.82 18.64
C PRO A 339 6.47 -12.22 17.37
N ILE A 340 5.76 -11.31 16.73
CA ILE A 340 6.33 -10.49 15.67
C ILE A 340 7.26 -9.46 16.27
N THR A 341 8.47 -9.37 15.72
CA THR A 341 9.49 -8.39 16.11
C THR A 341 9.79 -7.46 14.93
N LYS A 342 10.16 -6.23 15.25
CA LYS A 342 10.64 -5.28 14.23
C LYS A 342 11.89 -5.83 13.54
N ALA A 343 11.94 -5.66 12.21
CA ALA A 343 13.16 -5.92 11.47
C ALA A 343 14.22 -4.88 11.90
N PRO A 344 15.49 -5.28 12.11
CA PRO A 344 16.53 -4.34 12.44
C PRO A 344 16.66 -3.30 11.31
N ALA A 345 17.07 -2.08 11.67
CA ALA A 345 17.42 -1.06 10.69
C ALA A 345 18.52 -1.63 9.78
N HIS A 346 18.15 -1.96 8.55
CA HIS A 346 19.05 -2.54 7.57
C HIS A 346 19.57 -1.43 6.66
N PRO A 347 20.83 -1.47 6.19
CA PRO A 347 21.32 -0.58 5.13
C PRO A 347 20.44 -0.64 3.87
N PHE A 348 19.62 -1.68 3.73
CA PHE A 348 18.64 -1.82 2.66
C PHE A 348 17.18 -1.79 3.14
N GLY A 349 16.92 -1.15 4.28
CA GLY A 349 15.56 -0.84 4.73
C GLY A 349 14.86 0.12 3.76
N PRO A 350 13.56 0.39 3.97
CA PRO A 350 12.80 1.31 3.12
C PRO A 350 13.50 2.68 3.05
N TYR A 351 13.33 3.38 1.92
CA TYR A 351 13.94 4.70 1.73
C TYR A 351 13.65 5.62 2.92
N GLU A 352 14.69 6.16 3.55
CA GLU A 352 14.55 6.83 4.84
C GLU A 352 13.91 8.21 4.69
N HIS A 353 14.08 8.87 3.53
CA HIS A 353 13.43 10.11 3.04
C HIS A 353 13.32 11.31 4.02
N ARG A 354 13.75 11.17 5.28
CA ARG A 354 13.59 12.13 6.38
C ARG A 354 14.93 12.64 6.89
N ARG A 355 15.97 11.81 6.89
CA ARG A 355 17.31 12.18 7.31
C ARG A 355 18.22 12.04 6.09
N GLY A 356 18.87 13.13 5.69
CA GLY A 356 19.99 13.03 4.75
C GLY A 356 21.01 12.04 5.29
N SER A 357 21.76 11.39 4.40
CA SER A 357 22.80 10.48 4.85
C SER A 357 23.73 11.18 5.83
N GLN A 358 23.94 10.55 6.98
CA GLN A 358 25.01 10.97 7.88
C GLN A 358 26.32 10.84 7.12
N TYR A 359 27.14 11.88 7.20
CA TYR A 359 28.42 11.91 6.51
C TYR A 359 29.50 12.55 7.37
N HIS A 360 30.73 12.18 7.09
CA HIS A 360 31.93 12.76 7.70
C HIS A 360 32.97 13.01 6.61
N ILE A 361 33.71 14.11 6.73
CA ILE A 361 34.76 14.47 5.77
C ILE A 361 36.09 14.48 6.51
N LEU A 362 37.01 13.62 6.09
CA LEU A 362 38.37 13.55 6.64
C LEU A 362 39.38 13.60 5.49
N GLY A 363 40.23 14.63 5.46
CA GLY A 363 41.25 14.78 4.42
C GLY A 363 40.70 14.83 2.98
N GLY A 364 39.46 15.30 2.78
CA GLY A 364 38.78 15.33 1.49
C GLY A 364 38.06 14.03 1.11
N VAL A 365 38.17 12.98 1.92
CA VAL A 365 37.42 11.73 1.75
C VAL A 365 36.06 11.84 2.43
N VAL A 366 35.00 11.51 1.70
CA VAL A 366 33.62 11.53 2.20
C VAL A 366 33.23 10.12 2.65
N PHE A 367 33.00 9.97 3.94
CA PHE A 367 32.39 8.79 4.55
C PHE A 367 30.89 9.03 4.64
N THR A 368 30.08 8.07 4.21
CA THR A 368 28.62 8.13 4.28
C THR A 368 28.05 6.77 4.62
N VAL A 369 26.85 6.74 5.19
CA VAL A 369 26.13 5.49 5.45
C VAL A 369 25.57 4.95 4.14
N LEU A 370 25.84 3.67 3.88
CA LEU A 370 25.28 2.95 2.74
C LEU A 370 23.77 2.77 2.93
N SER A 371 22.97 3.20 1.95
CA SER A 371 21.50 3.13 2.00
C SER A 371 20.89 2.76 0.63
N LEU A 372 19.64 2.27 0.59
CA LEU A 372 18.90 2.14 -0.68
C LEU A 372 18.81 3.46 -1.43
N ASP A 373 18.61 4.58 -0.73
CA ASP A 373 18.59 5.91 -1.32
C ASP A 373 19.89 6.23 -2.07
N TRP A 374 21.04 5.84 -1.49
CA TRP A 374 22.33 6.01 -2.13
C TRP A 374 22.45 5.16 -3.39
N PHE A 375 22.05 3.90 -3.35
CA PHE A 375 22.05 3.04 -4.53
C PHE A 375 21.11 3.53 -5.63
N ALA A 376 19.96 4.09 -5.28
CA ALA A 376 19.04 4.66 -6.25
C ALA A 376 19.68 5.79 -7.08
N THR A 377 20.73 6.46 -6.58
CA THR A 377 21.49 7.47 -7.34
C THR A 377 22.31 6.89 -8.51
N TRP A 378 22.44 5.57 -8.60
CA TRP A 378 23.10 4.87 -9.71
C TRP A 378 22.13 4.58 -10.86
N GLY A 379 20.86 5.00 -10.72
CA GLY A 379 19.82 4.85 -11.74
C GLY A 379 18.96 3.61 -11.53
N LYS A 380 17.93 3.44 -12.38
CA LYS A 380 16.87 2.42 -12.19
C LYS A 380 17.35 0.96 -12.17
N ASN A 381 18.52 0.69 -12.74
CA ASN A 381 19.10 -0.66 -12.85
C ASN A 381 20.26 -0.89 -11.87
N TRP A 382 20.39 -0.05 -10.83
CA TRP A 382 21.52 -0.10 -9.89
C TRP A 382 21.78 -1.50 -9.32
N SER A 383 20.72 -2.29 -9.07
CA SER A 383 20.81 -3.64 -8.51
C SER A 383 21.54 -4.62 -9.44
N LYS A 384 21.47 -4.40 -10.76
CA LYS A 384 22.19 -5.21 -11.76
C LYS A 384 23.66 -4.82 -11.86
N SER A 385 23.98 -3.55 -11.59
CA SER A 385 25.33 -2.98 -11.69
C SER A 385 26.08 -2.97 -10.36
N LEU A 386 25.53 -3.54 -9.29
CA LEU A 386 26.21 -3.71 -8.01
C LEU A 386 27.55 -4.46 -8.20
N PRO A 387 28.67 -3.94 -7.67
CA PRO A 387 29.87 -4.72 -7.48
C PRO A 387 29.60 -5.99 -6.69
N THR A 388 30.25 -7.10 -7.04
CA THR A 388 30.01 -8.42 -6.44
C THR A 388 30.19 -8.42 -4.92
N PHE A 389 31.16 -7.67 -4.39
CA PHE A 389 31.37 -7.57 -2.94
C PHE A 389 30.19 -6.91 -2.21
N LEU A 390 29.48 -5.96 -2.86
CA LEU A 390 28.27 -5.36 -2.31
C LEU A 390 27.05 -6.27 -2.48
N LYS A 391 27.02 -7.14 -3.50
CA LYS A 391 25.93 -8.13 -3.68
C LYS A 391 25.79 -9.05 -2.47
N HIS A 392 26.89 -9.42 -1.83
CA HIS A 392 26.86 -10.26 -0.62
C HIS A 392 26.14 -9.61 0.56
N LEU A 393 25.96 -8.29 0.56
CA LEU A 393 25.17 -7.60 1.60
C LEU A 393 23.65 -7.75 1.39
N PHE A 394 23.19 -8.28 0.26
CA PHE A 394 21.77 -8.48 -0.09
C PHE A 394 21.25 -9.90 0.14
N TYR A 395 22.13 -10.87 0.38
CA TYR A 395 21.79 -12.30 0.49
C TYR A 395 22.05 -12.84 1.88
#